data_AF-A0A6C0AX83-F1
#
_entry.id   AF-A0A6C0AX83-F1
#
_cell.length_a   1.000
_cell.length_b   1.000
_cell.length_c   1.000
_cell.angle_alpha   90.00
_cell.angle_beta   90.00
_cell.angle_gamma   90.00
#
_symmetry.space_group_name_H-M   'P 1'
#
loop_
_entity.id
_entity.type
_entity.pdbx_description
1 polymer ?
#
loop_
_entity_poly.entity_id
_entity_poly.type
_entity_poly.pdbx_seq_one_letter_code
_entity_poly.pdbx_strand_id
1 'polypeptide(L)'
;MPEYVLKIQDDKKKKIDPKKIPKRLYIKLKTNIERYKRVNFSQTMIYPESPNENYIYFMKYYPLQKKYFDDYQKKSRFKLFFSKSNILRITIRKDPAKDPEYVEKNIKFIVDTMFGRSEKIYLGSTPYSIYSSYWDTKIYKTNNPNIYQIDVNIVLAKGDKLSSADNFKLSCDQRRNEISDDINLIFNNLIESAKSYNNKEADNRKEITDFKEPSAPKLAVAEVVRTFSVE
;
A
#
# COMPACT_ATOMS: atom_id res chain seq x y z
N MET A 1 60.28 17.73 -32.23
CA MET A 1 59.00 17.13 -32.67
C MET A 1 57.93 17.58 -31.68
N PRO A 2 56.87 18.30 -32.09
CA PRO A 2 55.80 18.67 -31.19
C PRO A 2 54.80 17.50 -31.01
N GLU A 3 54.50 17.17 -29.75
CA GLU A 3 53.45 16.21 -29.38
C GLU A 3 52.07 16.82 -29.62
N TYR A 4 51.33 16.25 -30.56
CA TYR A 4 49.91 16.54 -30.74
C TYR A 4 49.11 15.73 -29.71
N VAL A 5 48.85 16.33 -28.54
CA VAL A 5 47.85 15.78 -27.62
C VAL A 5 46.47 16.16 -28.17
N LEU A 6 45.77 15.17 -28.73
CA LEU A 6 44.34 15.26 -29.04
C LEU A 6 43.59 15.57 -27.74
N LYS A 7 43.26 16.84 -27.51
CA LYS A 7 42.25 17.24 -26.53
C LYS A 7 40.91 16.74 -27.04
N ILE A 8 40.48 15.60 -26.50
CA ILE A 8 39.11 15.13 -26.61
C ILE A 8 38.24 16.26 -26.05
N GLN A 9 37.48 16.94 -26.92
CA GLN A 9 36.44 17.86 -26.50
C GLN A 9 35.44 17.04 -25.71
N ASP A 10 35.37 17.28 -24.40
CA ASP A 10 34.34 16.72 -23.54
C ASP A 10 32.97 16.99 -24.16
N ASP A 11 32.31 15.90 -24.54
CA ASP A 11 30.96 15.90 -25.06
C ASP A 11 30.05 16.74 -24.15
N LYS A 12 29.36 17.69 -24.80
CA LYS A 12 28.29 18.53 -24.25
C LYS A 12 27.58 17.83 -23.09
N LYS A 13 27.72 18.37 -21.87
CA LYS A 13 26.94 17.96 -20.67
C LYS A 13 25.47 17.82 -21.05
N LYS A 14 25.02 16.59 -21.34
CA LYS A 14 23.60 16.29 -21.60
C LYS A 14 22.82 16.83 -20.40
N LYS A 15 21.94 17.81 -20.60
CA LYS A 15 21.02 18.29 -19.56
C LYS A 15 20.26 17.08 -19.02
N ILE A 16 20.60 16.65 -17.81
CA ILE A 16 19.97 15.49 -17.16
C ILE A 16 18.56 15.93 -16.76
N ASP A 17 17.55 15.30 -17.35
CA ASP A 17 16.15 15.56 -17.01
C ASP A 17 15.88 15.12 -15.55
N PRO A 18 15.55 16.05 -14.63
CA PRO A 18 15.35 15.75 -13.22
C PRO A 18 14.19 14.79 -12.97
N LYS A 19 13.26 14.63 -13.93
CA LYS A 19 12.15 13.68 -13.84
C LYS A 19 12.59 12.23 -14.04
N LYS A 20 13.70 12.02 -14.77
CA LYS A 20 14.25 10.70 -15.09
C LYS A 20 15.26 10.18 -14.07
N ILE A 21 15.46 10.91 -12.97
CA ILE A 21 16.42 10.53 -11.92
C ILE A 21 15.71 9.71 -10.84
N PRO A 22 16.11 8.44 -10.63
CA PRO A 22 15.61 7.65 -9.50
C PRO A 22 15.90 8.33 -8.17
N LYS A 23 14.91 8.33 -7.29
CA LYS A 23 15.01 8.81 -5.91
C LYS A 23 15.37 7.66 -4.99
N ARG A 24 15.93 8.00 -3.83
CA ARG A 24 16.27 7.05 -2.77
C ARG A 24 15.16 7.05 -1.73
N LEU A 25 14.84 5.87 -1.22
CA LEU A 25 13.92 5.61 -0.14
C LEU A 25 14.70 4.95 0.98
N TYR A 26 14.62 5.55 2.16
CA TYR A 26 15.19 5.06 3.39
C TYR A 26 14.06 4.54 4.27
N ILE A 27 14.16 3.28 4.71
CA ILE A 27 13.10 2.61 5.46
C ILE A 27 13.59 2.36 6.88
N LYS A 28 12.83 2.84 7.87
CA LYS A 28 13.01 2.46 9.27
C LYS A 28 11.97 1.41 9.65
N LEU A 29 12.45 0.27 10.10
CA LEU A 29 11.60 -0.81 10.57
C LEU A 29 11.33 -0.64 12.07
N LYS A 30 10.06 -0.71 12.45
CA LYS A 30 9.60 -0.85 13.83
C LYS A 30 9.16 -2.29 14.03
N THR A 31 9.80 -3.00 14.95
CA THR A 31 9.54 -4.44 15.15
C THR A 31 9.07 -4.75 16.57
N ASN A 32 8.41 -5.89 16.74
CA ASN A 32 8.03 -6.46 18.03
C ASN A 32 9.18 -7.17 18.76
N ILE A 33 10.37 -7.29 18.15
CA ILE A 33 11.51 -7.96 18.76
C ILE A 33 12.25 -6.98 19.67
N GLU A 34 12.41 -7.31 20.94
CA GLU A 34 12.90 -6.38 21.96
C GLU A 34 14.28 -5.78 21.65
N ARG A 35 15.21 -6.58 21.12
CA ARG A 35 16.54 -6.12 20.70
C ARG A 35 16.53 -5.29 19.42
N TYR A 36 15.45 -5.37 18.62
CA TYR A 36 15.34 -4.76 17.31
C TYR A 36 14.09 -3.87 17.19
N LYS A 37 13.66 -3.23 18.29
CA LYS A 37 12.46 -2.39 18.31
C LYS A 37 12.43 -1.35 17.19
N ARG A 38 13.60 -0.77 16.87
CA ARG A 38 13.78 0.13 15.71
C ARG A 38 15.10 -0.16 15.03
N VAL A 39 15.07 -0.50 13.75
CA VAL A 39 16.27 -0.79 12.95
C VAL A 39 16.15 -0.17 11.57
N ASN A 40 17.30 0.16 10.97
CA ASN A 40 17.34 0.64 9.60
C ASN A 40 17.29 -0.55 8.66
N PHE A 41 16.39 -0.50 7.68
CA PHE A 41 16.32 -1.54 6.67
C PHE A 41 17.59 -1.56 5.83
N SER A 42 18.12 -2.76 5.60
CA SER A 42 19.28 -3.00 4.75
C SER A 42 19.03 -4.18 3.81
N GLN A 43 19.71 -4.19 2.67
CA GLN A 43 19.64 -5.29 1.70
C GLN A 43 20.04 -6.63 2.33
N THR A 44 20.97 -6.62 3.29
CA THR A 44 21.41 -7.81 4.04
C THR A 44 20.30 -8.47 4.83
N MET A 45 19.26 -7.73 5.21
CA MET A 45 18.09 -8.29 5.88
C MET A 45 17.25 -9.17 4.94
N ILE A 46 17.42 -9.05 3.63
CA ILE A 46 16.73 -9.91 2.64
C ILE A 46 17.72 -10.92 2.05
N TYR A 47 18.93 -10.46 1.77
CA TYR A 47 20.01 -11.24 1.14
C TYR A 47 21.26 -11.16 2.03
N PRO A 48 21.48 -12.10 2.95
CA PRO A 48 22.58 -12.02 3.93
C PRO A 48 23.98 -11.80 3.33
N GLU A 49 24.22 -12.30 2.13
CA GLU A 49 25.51 -12.20 1.41
C GLU A 49 25.61 -10.97 0.47
N SER A 50 24.66 -10.03 0.55
CA SER A 50 24.64 -8.84 -0.30
C SER A 50 25.38 -7.66 0.31
N PRO A 51 25.70 -6.61 -0.48
CA PRO A 51 26.22 -5.36 0.07
C PRO A 51 25.24 -4.76 1.09
N ASN A 52 25.78 -4.09 2.12
CA ASN A 52 24.97 -3.40 3.12
C ASN A 52 24.38 -2.07 2.58
N GLU A 53 23.51 -2.16 1.57
CA GLU A 53 22.79 -1.04 0.99
C GLU A 53 21.53 -0.74 1.80
N ASN A 54 21.38 0.50 2.24
CA ASN A 54 20.27 0.97 3.09
C ASN A 54 19.24 1.78 2.30
N TYR A 55 19.46 1.96 1.00
CA TYR A 55 18.56 2.70 0.14
C TYR A 55 17.89 1.81 -0.88
N ILE A 56 16.59 2.02 -1.04
CA ILE A 56 15.80 1.53 -2.17
C ILE A 56 15.68 2.66 -3.19
N TYR A 57 15.68 2.32 -4.47
CA TYR A 57 15.47 3.25 -5.56
C TYR A 57 14.02 3.16 -6.06
N PHE A 58 13.46 4.30 -6.46
CA PHE A 58 12.15 4.36 -7.13
C PHE A 58 12.05 5.62 -8.01
N MET A 59 11.08 5.66 -8.92
CA MET A 59 10.83 6.84 -9.77
C MET A 59 9.76 7.74 -9.15
N LYS A 60 10.03 9.04 -9.10
CA LYS A 60 9.09 10.03 -8.51
C LYS A 60 7.88 10.32 -9.39
N TYR A 61 8.09 10.38 -10.71
CA TYR A 61 7.10 10.85 -11.70
C TYR A 61 6.58 9.77 -12.63
N TYR A 62 6.93 8.52 -12.36
CA TYR A 62 6.57 7.40 -13.21
C TYR A 62 6.13 6.22 -12.36
N PRO A 63 5.06 5.49 -12.76
CA PRO A 63 4.58 4.35 -12.01
C PRO A 63 5.51 3.14 -12.17
N LEU A 64 5.71 2.41 -11.07
CA LEU A 64 6.20 1.04 -11.12
C LEU A 64 5.06 0.12 -11.57
N GLN A 65 5.34 -0.82 -12.47
CA GLN A 65 4.34 -1.79 -12.89
C GLN A 65 4.66 -3.18 -12.35
N LYS A 66 3.63 -3.80 -11.77
CA LYS A 66 3.70 -5.16 -11.26
C LYS A 66 4.11 -6.18 -12.33
N LYS A 67 3.66 -6.02 -13.58
CA LYS A 67 4.00 -6.92 -14.69
C LYS A 67 5.52 -7.08 -14.87
N TYR A 68 6.26 -5.98 -15.02
CA TYR A 68 7.72 -6.03 -15.19
C TYR A 68 8.46 -6.56 -13.96
N PHE A 69 7.82 -6.51 -12.79
CA PHE A 69 8.36 -7.07 -11.57
C PHE A 69 8.10 -8.58 -11.49
N ASP A 70 6.91 -9.00 -11.91
CA ASP A 70 6.49 -10.40 -11.91
C ASP A 70 7.24 -11.26 -12.93
N ASP A 71 7.76 -10.67 -14.01
CA ASP A 71 8.62 -11.32 -15.00
C ASP A 71 9.93 -11.89 -14.39
N TYR A 72 10.33 -11.42 -13.19
CA TYR A 72 11.52 -11.92 -12.50
C TYR A 72 11.16 -13.04 -11.52
N GLN A 73 12.10 -13.97 -11.30
CA GLN A 73 11.96 -15.00 -10.27
C GLN A 73 11.75 -14.37 -8.89
N LYS A 74 10.83 -14.92 -8.09
CA LYS A 74 10.47 -14.39 -6.76
C LYS A 74 11.69 -14.09 -5.88
N LYS A 75 12.69 -14.98 -5.88
CA LYS A 75 13.92 -14.82 -5.10
C LYS A 75 14.77 -13.61 -5.50
N SER A 76 14.65 -13.11 -6.73
CA SER A 76 15.49 -12.02 -7.27
C SER A 76 14.74 -10.70 -7.44
N ARG A 77 13.42 -10.72 -7.25
CA ARG A 77 12.54 -9.57 -7.40
C ARG A 77 12.98 -8.36 -6.58
N PHE A 78 13.35 -8.55 -5.32
CA PHE A 78 13.74 -7.43 -4.45
C PHE A 78 15.07 -6.78 -4.87
N LYS A 79 15.96 -7.51 -5.57
CA LYS A 79 17.21 -6.95 -6.13
C LYS A 79 16.96 -5.80 -7.11
N LEU A 80 15.77 -5.73 -7.70
CA LEU A 80 15.40 -4.65 -8.62
C LEU A 80 15.34 -3.29 -7.92
N PHE A 81 14.99 -3.28 -6.64
CA PHE A 81 14.87 -2.06 -5.84
C PHE A 81 16.21 -1.48 -5.40
N PHE A 82 17.27 -2.29 -5.33
CA PHE A 82 18.59 -1.85 -4.83
C PHE A 82 19.52 -1.27 -5.91
N SER A 83 19.05 -1.15 -7.16
CA SER A 83 19.85 -0.60 -8.25
C SER A 83 19.11 0.45 -9.09
N LYS A 84 19.77 1.58 -9.32
CA LYS A 84 19.29 2.65 -10.21
C LYS A 84 18.97 2.14 -11.62
N SER A 85 19.83 1.29 -12.18
CA SER A 85 19.64 0.78 -13.55
C SER A 85 18.45 -0.16 -13.65
N ASN A 86 18.21 -0.98 -12.61
CA ASN A 86 17.08 -1.89 -12.56
C ASN A 86 15.75 -1.15 -12.46
N ILE A 87 15.67 -0.14 -11.58
CA ILE A 87 14.47 0.72 -11.48
C ILE A 87 14.12 1.37 -12.80
N LEU A 88 15.12 1.89 -13.51
CA LEU A 88 14.90 2.48 -14.81
C LEU A 88 14.34 1.47 -15.83
N ARG A 89 14.67 0.18 -15.73
CA ARG A 89 14.15 -0.87 -16.62
C ARG A 89 12.70 -1.24 -16.32
N ILE A 90 12.31 -1.30 -15.05
CA ILE A 90 10.96 -1.73 -14.64
C ILE A 90 9.92 -0.60 -14.59
N THR A 91 10.34 0.63 -14.89
CA THR A 91 9.47 1.80 -14.88
C THR A 91 9.04 2.16 -16.30
N ILE A 92 7.73 2.36 -16.51
CA ILE A 92 7.23 2.97 -17.76
C ILE A 92 7.64 4.43 -17.81
N ARG A 93 8.45 4.79 -18.79
CA ARG A 93 8.90 6.17 -19.02
C ARG A 93 8.11 6.88 -20.13
N LYS A 94 6.82 6.55 -20.24
CA LYS A 94 5.85 7.25 -21.08
C LYS A 94 5.08 8.22 -20.17
N ASP A 95 4.91 9.46 -20.65
CA ASP A 95 4.08 10.50 -20.01
C ASP A 95 4.35 10.71 -18.51
N PRO A 96 5.45 11.43 -18.14
CA PRO A 96 5.71 11.73 -16.74
C PRO A 96 4.55 12.54 -16.14
N ALA A 97 4.17 12.20 -14.91
CA ALA A 97 3.26 13.04 -14.15
C ALA A 97 3.80 14.47 -14.03
N LYS A 98 2.88 15.44 -14.04
CA LYS A 98 3.22 16.85 -13.77
C LYS A 98 3.66 17.02 -12.31
N ASP A 99 3.00 16.29 -11.40
CA ASP A 99 3.20 16.30 -9.96
C ASP A 99 3.72 14.95 -9.42
N PRO A 100 4.27 14.90 -8.19
CA PRO A 100 4.75 13.67 -7.53
C PRO A 100 3.68 12.64 -7.14
N GLU A 101 2.66 12.44 -7.96
CA GLU A 101 1.53 11.57 -7.67
C GLU A 101 1.96 10.10 -7.44
N TYR A 102 3.02 9.66 -8.10
CA TYR A 102 3.48 8.27 -8.00
C TYR A 102 4.37 7.98 -6.81
N VAL A 103 4.75 8.98 -5.99
CA VAL A 103 5.62 8.73 -4.83
C VAL A 103 4.97 7.76 -3.87
N GLU A 104 3.76 8.06 -3.41
CA GLU A 104 3.04 7.23 -2.45
C GLU A 104 2.67 5.87 -3.05
N LYS A 105 2.16 5.86 -4.29
CA LYS A 105 1.82 4.62 -5.03
C LYS A 105 3.01 3.68 -5.17
N ASN A 106 4.18 4.22 -5.51
CA ASN A 106 5.40 3.42 -5.66
C ASN A 106 5.95 2.95 -4.31
N ILE A 107 5.88 3.79 -3.27
CA ILE A 107 6.26 3.38 -1.92
C ILE A 107 5.37 2.25 -1.42
N LYS A 108 4.04 2.38 -1.55
CA LYS A 108 3.09 1.33 -1.19
C LYS A 108 3.40 0.03 -1.93
N PHE A 109 3.62 0.11 -3.25
CA PHE A 109 4.01 -1.05 -4.05
C PHE A 109 5.29 -1.73 -3.52
N ILE A 110 6.32 -0.95 -3.18
CA ILE A 110 7.58 -1.46 -2.60
C ILE A 110 7.32 -2.14 -1.26
N VAL A 111 6.55 -1.52 -0.37
CA VAL A 111 6.25 -2.03 0.97
C VAL A 111 5.47 -3.34 0.88
N ASP A 112 4.39 -3.37 0.11
CA ASP A 112 3.53 -4.55 -0.08
C ASP A 112 4.32 -5.72 -0.69
N THR A 113 5.28 -5.39 -1.54
CA THR A 113 6.13 -6.38 -2.23
C THR A 113 7.21 -6.94 -1.31
N MET A 114 7.94 -6.08 -0.59
CA MET A 114 9.11 -6.49 0.20
C MET A 114 8.76 -6.99 1.60
N PHE A 115 7.72 -6.43 2.21
CA PHE A 115 7.28 -6.76 3.56
C PHE A 115 5.96 -7.52 3.55
N GLY A 116 5.70 -8.26 2.48
CA GLY A 116 4.53 -9.12 2.37
C GLY A 116 4.52 -10.20 3.46
N ARG A 117 3.33 -10.69 3.78
CA ARG A 117 3.17 -11.79 4.73
C ARG A 117 3.91 -13.04 4.26
N SER A 118 4.49 -13.77 5.20
CA SER A 118 5.30 -14.96 4.97
C SER A 118 6.60 -14.70 4.20
N GLU A 119 6.92 -13.45 3.89
CA GLU A 119 8.26 -13.11 3.42
C GLU A 119 9.27 -13.23 4.56
N LYS A 120 10.50 -13.57 4.20
CA LYS A 120 11.59 -13.83 5.13
C LYS A 120 12.45 -12.59 5.27
N ILE A 121 12.79 -12.24 6.51
CA ILE A 121 13.76 -11.19 6.83
C ILE A 121 14.77 -11.71 7.86
N TYR A 122 16.02 -11.29 7.73
CA TYR A 122 17.12 -11.62 8.62
C TYR A 122 17.42 -10.42 9.51
N LEU A 123 17.49 -10.62 10.83
CA LEU A 123 18.00 -9.63 11.77
C LEU A 123 19.28 -10.20 12.39
N GLY A 124 20.43 -9.65 11.98
CA GLY A 124 21.73 -10.29 12.19
C GLY A 124 21.80 -11.61 11.42
N SER A 125 22.20 -12.69 12.09
CA SER A 125 22.21 -14.05 11.51
C SER A 125 20.89 -14.81 11.68
N THR A 126 19.91 -14.23 12.39
CA THR A 126 18.68 -14.94 12.74
C THR A 126 17.56 -14.63 11.75
N PRO A 127 16.90 -15.66 11.19
CA PRO A 127 15.77 -15.46 10.30
C PRO A 127 14.44 -15.29 11.04
N TYR A 128 13.58 -14.47 10.45
CA TYR A 128 12.24 -14.17 10.91
C TYR A 128 11.27 -14.20 9.72
N SER A 129 10.04 -14.58 9.99
CA SER A 129 8.95 -14.52 9.04
C SER A 129 8.09 -13.30 9.34
N ILE A 130 7.74 -12.55 8.30
CA ILE A 130 6.85 -11.40 8.42
C ILE A 130 5.42 -11.91 8.63
N TYR A 131 4.89 -11.60 9.79
CA TYR A 131 3.52 -11.93 10.18
C TYR A 131 2.54 -10.92 9.58
N SER A 132 2.81 -9.64 9.81
CA SER A 132 2.06 -8.50 9.24
C SER A 132 2.98 -7.31 9.05
N SER A 133 2.61 -6.43 8.14
CA SER A 133 3.29 -5.16 7.93
C SER A 133 2.29 -4.07 7.59
N TYR A 134 2.58 -2.85 8.02
CA TYR A 134 1.89 -1.66 7.56
C TYR A 134 2.85 -0.48 7.64
N TRP A 135 2.69 0.51 6.78
CA TRP A 135 3.48 1.73 6.81
C TRP A 135 2.60 2.92 7.14
N ASP A 136 3.13 3.82 7.95
CA ASP A 136 2.51 5.11 8.21
C ASP A 136 2.70 5.94 6.93
N THR A 137 1.61 6.33 6.26
CA THR A 137 1.63 7.05 4.96
C THR A 137 2.38 8.39 5.04
N LYS A 138 2.79 8.79 6.24
CA LYS A 138 3.71 9.89 6.48
C LYS A 138 5.09 9.64 5.85
N ILE A 139 5.37 10.44 4.82
CA ILE A 139 6.67 10.48 4.16
C ILE A 139 7.50 11.65 4.71
N TYR A 140 8.64 11.33 5.32
CA TYR A 140 9.55 12.32 5.88
C TYR A 140 10.48 12.87 4.79
N LYS A 141 10.54 14.19 4.68
CA LYS A 141 11.53 14.89 3.85
C LYS A 141 12.85 14.95 4.61
N THR A 142 13.93 14.56 3.94
CA THR A 142 15.29 14.73 4.47
C THR A 142 15.89 16.03 3.94
N ASN A 143 17.06 16.42 4.47
CA ASN A 143 17.83 17.56 3.94
C ASN A 143 18.24 17.39 2.47
N ASN A 144 18.21 16.15 1.95
CA ASN A 144 18.47 15.86 0.56
C ASN A 144 17.13 15.67 -0.20
N PRO A 145 16.81 16.51 -1.20
CA PRO A 145 15.55 16.39 -1.95
C PRO A 145 15.43 15.09 -2.78
N ASN A 146 16.51 14.30 -2.85
CA ASN A 146 16.53 13.00 -3.52
C ASN A 146 16.31 11.83 -2.57
N ILE A 147 16.18 12.05 -1.26
CA ILE A 147 16.01 11.00 -0.26
C ILE A 147 14.68 11.21 0.48
N TYR A 148 13.85 10.17 0.42
CA TYR A 148 12.60 10.05 1.16
C TYR A 148 12.82 9.08 2.31
N GLN A 149 12.17 9.32 3.45
CA GLN A 149 12.18 8.39 4.57
C GLN A 149 10.75 7.99 4.93
N ILE A 150 10.57 6.72 5.30
CA ILE A 150 9.31 6.19 5.82
C ILE A 150 9.57 5.29 7.04
N ASP A 151 8.53 5.10 7.84
CA ASP A 151 8.50 4.12 8.91
C ASP A 151 7.57 2.96 8.51
N VAL A 152 8.08 1.74 8.58
CA VAL A 152 7.29 0.51 8.35
C VAL A 152 7.23 -0.26 9.66
N ASN A 153 6.02 -0.54 10.11
CA ASN A 153 5.76 -1.40 11.26
C ASN A 153 5.66 -2.83 10.76
N ILE A 154 6.46 -3.71 11.32
CA ILE A 154 6.45 -5.15 10.99
C ILE A 154 6.31 -5.96 12.27
N VAL A 155 5.44 -6.96 12.21
CA VAL A 155 5.37 -8.00 13.25
C VAL A 155 6.10 -9.22 12.73
N LEU A 156 7.04 -9.71 13.52
CA LEU A 156 7.93 -10.80 13.17
C LEU A 156 7.65 -12.01 14.06
N ALA A 157 7.56 -13.18 13.42
CA ALA A 157 7.62 -14.47 14.06
C ALA A 157 9.03 -15.05 13.89
N LYS A 158 9.54 -15.71 14.93
CA LYS A 158 10.88 -16.32 14.88
C LYS A 158 10.87 -17.53 13.96
N GLY A 159 11.87 -17.62 13.07
CA GLY A 159 12.05 -18.75 12.16
C GLY A 159 11.68 -18.44 10.71
N ASP A 160 11.97 -19.42 9.85
CA ASP A 160 11.90 -19.29 8.39
C ASP A 160 10.49 -19.36 7.80
N LYS A 161 9.53 -19.87 8.56
CA LYS A 161 8.13 -20.04 8.12
C LYS A 161 7.20 -19.71 9.28
N LEU A 162 6.03 -19.17 8.95
CA LEU A 162 4.92 -19.05 9.90
C LEU A 162 4.39 -20.45 10.23
N SER A 163 4.22 -20.75 11.51
CA SER A 163 3.61 -22.01 11.94
C SER A 163 2.09 -21.98 11.72
N SER A 164 1.45 -23.14 11.72
CA SER A 164 -0.01 -23.23 11.69
C SER A 164 -0.66 -22.46 12.85
N ALA A 165 -0.05 -22.50 14.05
CA ALA A 165 -0.52 -21.77 15.22
C ALA A 165 -0.45 -20.24 15.03
N ASP A 166 0.60 -19.74 14.38
CA ASP A 166 0.71 -18.32 14.02
C ASP A 166 -0.41 -17.93 13.04
N ASN A 167 -0.69 -18.79 12.05
CA ASN A 167 -1.80 -18.58 11.12
C ASN A 167 -3.18 -18.61 11.80
N PHE A 168 -3.37 -19.42 12.85
CA PHE A 168 -4.63 -19.46 13.61
C PHE A 168 -4.86 -18.21 14.45
N LYS A 169 -3.84 -17.66 15.13
CA LYS A 169 -3.96 -16.36 15.82
C LYS A 169 -4.40 -15.24 14.87
N LEU A 170 -3.96 -15.36 13.63
CA LEU A 170 -4.18 -14.38 12.58
C LEU A 170 -5.63 -14.37 12.06
N SER A 171 -6.35 -15.49 12.04
CA SER A 171 -7.77 -15.47 11.65
C SER A 171 -8.63 -14.67 12.61
N CYS A 172 -8.27 -14.62 13.89
CA CYS A 172 -8.98 -13.82 14.89
C CYS A 172 -8.64 -12.33 14.75
N ASP A 173 -7.36 -11.98 14.60
CA ASP A 173 -6.92 -10.58 14.54
C ASP A 173 -7.19 -9.93 13.18
N GLN A 174 -7.06 -10.64 12.05
CA GLN A 174 -7.47 -10.14 10.73
C GLN A 174 -8.98 -9.93 10.68
N ARG A 175 -9.76 -10.89 11.15
CA ARG A 175 -11.22 -10.74 11.20
C ARG A 175 -11.63 -9.56 12.06
N ARG A 176 -10.89 -9.29 13.15
CA ARG A 176 -11.14 -8.10 13.98
C ARG A 176 -10.79 -6.79 13.28
N ASN A 177 -9.68 -6.73 12.54
CA ASN A 177 -9.28 -5.52 11.80
C ASN A 177 -10.13 -5.30 10.55
N GLU A 178 -10.49 -6.35 9.82
CA GLU A 178 -11.46 -6.30 8.71
C GLU A 178 -12.82 -5.83 9.23
N ILE A 179 -13.30 -6.36 10.35
CA ILE A 179 -14.51 -5.85 11.03
C ILE A 179 -14.34 -4.37 11.40
N SER A 180 -13.18 -3.95 11.90
CA SER A 180 -12.93 -2.55 12.27
C SER A 180 -12.94 -1.62 11.05
N ASP A 181 -12.33 -2.04 9.95
CA ASP A 181 -12.27 -1.27 8.71
C ASP A 181 -13.65 -1.21 8.04
N ASP A 182 -14.41 -2.31 8.04
CA ASP A 182 -15.80 -2.37 7.59
C ASP A 182 -16.70 -1.47 8.46
N ILE A 183 -16.53 -1.50 9.78
CA ILE A 183 -17.24 -0.61 10.71
C ILE A 183 -16.92 0.86 10.40
N ASN A 184 -15.64 1.20 10.22
CA ASN A 184 -15.24 2.57 9.87
C ASN A 184 -15.84 3.01 8.52
N LEU A 185 -15.90 2.10 7.54
CA LEU A 185 -16.50 2.37 6.23
C LEU A 185 -18.02 2.58 6.35
N ILE A 186 -18.70 1.78 7.17
CA ILE A 186 -20.13 1.96 7.49
C ILE A 186 -20.36 3.30 8.20
N PHE A 187 -19.57 3.63 9.23
CA PHE A 187 -19.69 4.90 9.94
C PHE A 187 -19.43 6.11 9.04
N ASN A 188 -18.42 6.05 8.19
CA ASN A 188 -18.14 7.13 7.24
C ASN A 188 -19.28 7.31 6.23
N ASN A 189 -19.82 6.21 5.69
CA ASN A 189 -20.97 6.27 4.78
C ASN A 189 -22.25 6.78 5.47
N LEU A 190 -22.46 6.43 6.75
CA LEU A 190 -23.56 6.97 7.56
C LEU A 190 -23.39 8.46 7.85
N ILE A 191 -22.17 8.91 8.13
CA ILE A 191 -21.87 10.32 8.35
C ILE A 191 -22.06 11.12 7.05
N GLU A 192 -21.63 10.58 5.91
CA GLU A 192 -21.84 11.21 4.60
C GLU A 192 -23.31 11.26 4.20
N SER A 193 -24.07 10.20 4.44
CA SER A 193 -25.51 10.20 4.17
C SER A 193 -26.26 11.20 5.07
N ALA A 194 -25.91 11.28 6.36
CA ALA A 194 -26.47 12.27 7.29
C ALA A 194 -26.10 13.72 6.91
N LYS A 195 -24.87 13.98 6.47
CA LYS A 195 -24.45 15.30 5.93
C LYS A 195 -25.17 15.67 4.64
N SER A 196 -25.43 14.69 3.77
CA SER A 196 -26.19 14.89 2.53
C SER A 196 -27.67 15.20 2.80
N TYR A 197 -28.23 14.69 3.90
CA TYR A 197 -29.60 14.94 4.34
C TYR A 197 -29.74 16.36 4.92
N ASN A 198 -28.81 16.77 5.79
CA ASN A 198 -28.82 18.11 6.39
C ASN A 198 -28.59 19.25 5.39
N ASN A 199 -27.95 18.98 4.24
CA ASN A 199 -27.79 19.98 3.16
C ASN A 199 -29.00 20.08 2.21
N LYS A 200 -30.00 19.18 2.32
CA LYS A 200 -31.24 19.24 1.52
C LYS A 200 -32.45 19.79 2.28
N GLU A 201 -32.32 20.03 3.58
CA GLU A 201 -33.41 20.54 4.45
C GLU A 201 -33.35 22.05 4.73
N ALA A 202 -32.61 22.82 3.92
CA ALA A 202 -32.61 24.28 4.02
C ALA A 202 -33.68 24.97 3.14
N ASP A 203 -34.48 24.24 2.37
CA ASP A 203 -35.53 24.88 1.57
C ASP A 203 -36.75 23.97 1.35
N ASN A 204 -37.93 24.47 1.72
CA ASN A 204 -39.27 23.85 1.69
C ASN A 204 -39.74 23.06 2.92
N ARG A 205 -39.89 23.72 4.07
CA ARG A 205 -40.99 23.36 5.00
C ARG A 205 -42.27 24.03 4.49
N LYS A 206 -43.10 23.28 3.76
CA LYS A 206 -44.54 23.60 3.68
C LYS A 206 -45.20 22.98 4.90
N GLU A 207 -45.85 23.81 5.71
CA GLU A 207 -46.71 23.34 6.81
C GLU A 207 -47.76 22.37 6.26
N ILE A 208 -47.75 21.14 6.77
CA ILE A 208 -48.82 20.18 6.55
C ILE A 208 -49.84 20.42 7.67
N THR A 209 -50.78 21.32 7.45
CA THR A 209 -52.05 21.36 8.19
C THR A 209 -53.02 20.45 7.45
N ASP A 210 -53.19 19.22 7.94
CA ASP A 210 -54.45 18.47 7.98
C ASP A 210 -54.16 16.98 8.22
N PHE A 211 -54.19 16.58 9.48
CA PHE A 211 -54.19 15.18 9.87
C PHE A 211 -55.62 14.66 9.73
N LYS A 212 -55.93 13.96 8.63
CA LYS A 212 -57.13 13.12 8.55
C LYS A 212 -56.78 11.72 9.06
N GLU A 213 -57.41 11.30 10.15
CA GLU A 213 -57.34 9.92 10.64
C GLU A 213 -57.78 8.93 9.55
N PRO A 214 -56.95 7.94 9.19
CA PRO A 214 -57.41 6.82 8.41
C PRO A 214 -58.23 5.88 9.30
N SER A 215 -59.51 5.71 8.92
CA SER A 215 -60.45 4.74 9.48
C SER A 215 -59.87 3.32 9.54
N ALA A 216 -60.21 2.62 10.62
CA ALA A 216 -59.90 1.24 11.03
C ALA A 216 -59.45 0.22 9.95
N PRO A 217 -58.59 -0.76 10.32
CA PRO A 217 -58.01 -1.71 9.38
C PRO A 217 -59.08 -2.64 8.77
N LYS A 218 -58.97 -2.88 7.46
CA LYS A 218 -59.83 -3.80 6.72
C LYS A 218 -59.57 -5.24 7.20
N LEU A 219 -60.62 -5.90 7.70
CA LEU A 219 -60.63 -7.34 8.00
C LEU A 219 -60.38 -8.15 6.72
N ALA A 220 -59.46 -9.11 6.78
CA ALA A 220 -59.21 -10.06 5.70
C ALA A 220 -60.40 -11.03 5.60
N VAL A 221 -61.01 -11.12 4.42
CA VAL A 221 -62.05 -12.10 4.10
C VAL A 221 -61.37 -13.31 3.45
N ALA A 222 -61.54 -14.50 4.04
CA ALA A 222 -61.10 -15.75 3.45
C ALA A 222 -62.20 -16.29 2.52
N GLU A 223 -61.89 -16.46 1.23
CA GLU A 223 -62.76 -17.16 0.28
C GLU A 223 -62.58 -18.67 0.42
N VAL A 224 -63.69 -19.38 0.66
CA VAL A 224 -63.75 -20.83 0.66
C VAL A 224 -63.93 -21.31 -0.78
N VAL A 225 -62.88 -21.87 -1.38
CA VAL A 225 -62.97 -22.56 -2.66
C VAL A 225 -63.48 -23.98 -2.41
N ARG A 226 -64.72 -24.28 -2.80
CA ARG A 226 -65.25 -25.65 -2.82
C ARG A 226 -64.89 -26.31 -4.14
N THR A 227 -64.05 -27.32 -4.10
CA THR A 227 -63.84 -28.27 -5.21
C THR A 227 -64.99 -29.26 -5.25
N PHE A 228 -65.72 -29.32 -6.36
CA PHE A 228 -66.66 -30.41 -6.64
C PHE A 228 -65.92 -31.50 -7.42
N SER A 229 -65.88 -32.70 -6.84
CA SER A 229 -65.53 -33.94 -7.52
C SER A 229 -66.72 -34.39 -8.37
N VAL A 230 -66.46 -34.88 -9.58
CA VAL A 230 -67.44 -35.63 -10.37
C VAL A 230 -66.84 -37.00 -10.64
N GLU A 231 -67.63 -38.02 -10.33
CA GLU A 231 -67.40 -39.46 -10.56
C GLU A 231 -67.23 -39.80 -12.06
#